data_AF-A0A451BQK7-F1
#
_entry.id   AF-A0A451BQK7-F1
#
_cell.length_a   1.000
_cell.length_b   1.000
_cell.length_c   1.000
_cell.angle_alpha   90.00
_cell.angle_beta   90.00
_cell.angle_gamma   90.00
#
_symmetry.space_group_name_H-M   'P 1'
#
loop_
_entity.id
_entity.type
_entity.pdbx_description
1 polymer ?
#
loop_
_entity_poly.entity_id
_entity_poly.type
_entity_poly.pdbx_seq_one_letter_code
_entity_poly.pdbx_strand_id
1 'polypeptide(L)' 'AMIKQTIGELLQEKVVLDIEGIDRMYLNLYQPMLQTGGGVATFFREEHRGAKVASTALMSPMTKTFMSAR' A
#
# COMPACT_ATOMS: atom_id res chain seq x y z
N ALA A 1 -9.01 30.53 -38.82
CA ALA A 1 -9.97 29.95 -37.85
C ALA A 1 -9.17 29.15 -36.83
N MET A 2 -9.41 29.35 -35.53
CA MET A 2 -8.71 28.62 -34.48
C MET A 2 -9.24 27.18 -34.48
N ILE A 3 -8.33 26.20 -34.59
CA ILE A 3 -8.69 24.78 -34.53
C ILE A 3 -9.23 24.49 -33.13
N LYS A 4 -10.47 24.04 -33.04
CA LYS A 4 -11.15 23.70 -31.77
C LYS A 4 -10.87 22.28 -31.29
N GLN A 5 -10.22 21.46 -32.12
CA GLN A 5 -9.91 20.07 -31.79
C GLN A 5 -8.55 19.95 -31.10
N THR A 6 -8.50 19.11 -30.08
CA THR A 6 -7.27 18.72 -29.40
C THR A 6 -6.51 17.68 -30.20
N ILE A 7 -5.21 17.54 -29.94
CA ILE A 7 -4.37 16.53 -30.59
C ILE A 7 -4.88 15.10 -30.29
N GLY A 8 -5.41 14.87 -29.08
CA GLY A 8 -5.99 13.57 -28.72
C GLY A 8 -7.17 13.17 -29.60
N GLU A 9 -8.09 14.12 -29.84
CA GLU A 9 -9.27 13.89 -30.69
C GLU A 9 -8.88 13.59 -32.15
N LEU A 10 -7.82 14.22 -32.67
CA LEU A 10 -7.33 13.98 -34.02
C LEU A 10 -6.69 12.59 -34.18
N LEU A 11 -6.04 12.10 -33.12
CA LEU A 11 -5.28 10.86 -33.15
C LEU A 11 -6.10 9.63 -32.77
N GLN A 12 -7.33 9.80 -32.28
CA GLN A 12 -8.14 8.71 -31.73
C GLN A 12 -8.34 7.52 -32.71
N GLU A 13 -8.58 7.78 -33.99
CA GLU A 13 -8.71 6.73 -35.03
C GLU A 13 -7.36 6.24 -35.59
N LYS A 14 -6.24 6.81 -35.11
CA LYS A 14 -4.87 6.49 -35.54
C LYS A 14 -4.06 5.74 -34.47
N VAL A 15 -4.57 5.68 -33.24
CA VAL A 15 -3.97 4.90 -32.15
C VAL A 15 -4.31 3.42 -32.35
N VAL A 16 -3.30 2.60 -32.60
CA VAL A 16 -3.41 1.14 -32.72
C VAL A 16 -3.10 0.40 -31.41
N LEU A 17 -2.55 1.11 -30.42
CA LEU A 17 -2.27 0.60 -29.08
C LEU A 17 -2.30 1.77 -28.09
N ASP A 18 -3.17 1.66 -27.09
CA ASP A 18 -3.26 2.56 -25.94
C ASP A 18 -3.00 1.74 -24.68
N ILE A 19 -2.09 2.20 -23.81
CA ILE A 19 -1.71 1.50 -22.59
C ILE A 19 -1.86 2.45 -21.42
N GLU A 20 -2.79 2.12 -20.55
CA GLU A 20 -2.93 2.77 -19.25
C GLU A 20 -2.02 2.06 -18.23
N GLY A 21 -1.19 2.84 -17.54
CA GLY A 21 -0.31 2.37 -16.48
C GLY A 21 -0.62 3.06 -15.17
N ILE A 22 -0.60 2.31 -14.08
CA ILE A 22 -0.66 2.87 -12.73
C ILE A 22 0.79 3.11 -12.28
N ASP A 23 1.25 4.37 -12.32
CA ASP A 23 2.63 4.71 -11.92
C ASP A 23 2.84 4.56 -10.41
N ARG A 24 1.88 5.01 -9.58
CA ARG A 24 2.01 4.99 -8.12
C ARG A 24 0.68 4.69 -7.44
N MET A 25 0.64 3.59 -6.69
CA MET A 25 -0.46 3.27 -5.78
C MET A 25 -0.11 3.73 -4.37
N TYR A 26 -0.83 4.72 -3.84
CA TYR A 26 -0.78 5.06 -2.43
C TYR A 26 -1.81 4.22 -1.68
N LEU A 27 -1.34 3.16 -1.03
CA LEU A 27 -2.19 2.23 -0.27
C LEU A 27 -2.10 2.56 1.22
N ASN A 28 -3.04 3.38 1.69
CA ASN A 28 -3.25 3.60 3.12
C ASN A 28 -4.34 2.67 3.61
N LEU A 29 -4.04 1.85 4.62
CA LEU A 29 -5.01 0.97 5.26
C LEU A 29 -5.20 1.38 6.71
N TYR A 30 -6.46 1.42 7.14
CA TYR A 30 -6.81 1.53 8.55
C TYR A 30 -7.02 0.13 9.15
N GLN A 31 -6.26 -0.20 10.20
CA GLN A 31 -6.47 -1.44 10.96
C GLN A 31 -6.98 -1.09 12.37
N PRO A 32 -8.29 -1.22 12.64
CA PRO A 32 -8.91 -0.77 13.90
C PRO A 32 -8.28 -1.36 15.17
N MET A 33 -7.95 -2.64 15.16
CA MET A 33 -7.38 -3.38 16.29
C MET A 33 -5.91 -3.05 16.55
N LEU A 34 -5.22 -2.37 15.64
CA LEU A 34 -3.83 -1.92 15.87
C LEU A 34 -3.73 -0.45 16.28
N GLN A 35 -4.86 0.24 16.49
CA GLN A 35 -4.87 1.66 16.86
C GLN A 35 -4.63 1.93 18.35
N THR A 36 -4.65 0.88 19.18
CA THR A 36 -4.48 1.00 20.64
C THR A 36 -3.36 0.08 21.12
N GLY A 37 -2.70 0.46 22.23
CA GLY A 37 -1.66 -0.37 22.84
C GLY A 37 -2.15 -1.77 23.25
N GLY A 38 -3.41 -1.87 23.71
CA GLY A 38 -4.03 -3.16 24.06
C GLY A 38 -4.17 -4.08 22.85
N GLY A 39 -4.66 -3.56 21.73
CA GLY A 39 -4.80 -4.35 20.51
C GLY A 39 -3.46 -4.77 19.90
N VAL A 40 -2.43 -3.91 19.99
CA VAL A 40 -1.05 -4.29 19.65
C VAL A 40 -0.53 -5.40 20.57
N ALA A 41 -0.82 -5.35 21.88
CA ALA A 41 -0.42 -6.39 22.82
C ALA A 41 -1.08 -7.75 22.50
N THR A 42 -2.39 -7.76 22.21
CA THR A 42 -3.13 -8.96 21.78
C THR A 42 -2.57 -9.53 20.47
N PHE A 43 -2.26 -8.68 19.49
CA PHE A 43 -1.61 -9.12 18.23
C PHE A 43 -0.31 -9.89 18.50
N PHE A 44 0.55 -9.35 19.37
CA PHE A 44 1.85 -9.96 19.64
C PHE A 44 1.78 -11.17 20.57
N ARG A 45 0.89 -11.18 21.57
CA ARG A 45 0.89 -12.23 22.60
C ARG A 45 -0.08 -13.38 22.33
N GLU A 46 -1.30 -13.04 21.95
CA GLU A 46 -2.44 -13.96 21.98
C GLU A 46 -2.73 -14.50 20.58
N GLU A 47 -2.95 -13.62 19.60
CA GLU A 47 -3.60 -14.00 18.34
C GLU A 47 -2.63 -14.40 17.23
N HIS A 48 -1.58 -13.61 16.97
CA HIS A 48 -0.83 -13.72 15.70
C HIS A 48 0.65 -14.02 15.81
N ARG A 49 1.27 -13.77 16.96
CA ARG A 49 2.73 -13.95 17.13
C ARG A 49 3.12 -14.83 18.32
N GLY A 50 2.20 -15.14 19.23
CA GLY A 50 2.43 -16.09 20.33
C GLY A 50 3.55 -15.69 21.30
N ALA A 51 3.88 -14.40 21.41
CA ALA A 51 4.94 -13.94 22.30
C ALA A 51 4.50 -14.02 23.76
N LYS A 52 5.38 -14.47 24.64
CA LYS A 52 5.06 -14.60 26.08
C LYS A 52 4.77 -13.23 26.74
N VAL A 53 5.47 -12.19 26.29
CA VAL A 53 5.40 -10.82 26.83
C VAL A 53 5.20 -9.84 25.69
N ALA A 54 4.32 -8.85 25.89
CA ALA A 54 4.20 -7.72 24.97
C ALA A 54 5.42 -6.82 25.15
N SER A 55 6.26 -6.74 24.13
CA SER A 55 7.44 -5.89 24.11
C SER A 55 7.54 -5.18 22.77
N THR A 56 7.87 -3.89 22.78
CA THR A 56 8.13 -3.11 21.56
C THR A 56 9.33 -3.64 20.79
N ALA A 57 10.25 -4.37 21.46
CA ALA A 57 11.36 -5.05 20.81
C ALA A 57 10.91 -6.09 19.77
N LEU A 58 9.68 -6.60 19.85
CA LEU A 58 9.11 -7.54 18.88
C LEU A 58 8.76 -6.90 17.53
N MET A 59 8.60 -5.57 17.49
CA MET A 59 8.18 -4.85 16.29
C MET A 59 9.33 -4.72 15.28
N SER A 60 10.52 -4.37 15.74
CA SER A 60 11.67 -4.08 14.87
C SER A 60 12.08 -5.26 13.97
N PRO A 61 12.18 -6.51 14.45
CA PRO A 61 12.51 -7.66 13.60
C PRO A 61 11.51 -7.89 12.47
N MET A 62 10.21 -7.68 12.72
CA MET A 62 9.16 -7.85 11.72
C MET A 62 9.30 -6.82 10.59
N THR A 63 9.52 -5.54 10.94
CA THR A 63 9.77 -4.48 9.95
C THR A 63 11.02 -4.75 9.14
N LYS A 64 12.13 -5.17 9.79
CA LYS A 64 13.38 -5.49 9.10
C LYS A 64 13.21 -6.63 8.12
N THR A 65 12.51 -7.69 8.51
CA THR A 65 12.22 -8.84 7.63
C THR A 65 11.42 -8.44 6.40
N PHE A 66 10.40 -7.60 6.57
CA PHE A 66 9.61 -7.06 5.46
C PHE A 66 10.48 -6.22 4.51
N MET A 67 11.34 -5.36 5.05
CA MET A 67 12.23 -4.53 4.23
C MET A 67 13.27 -5.34 3.47
N SER A 68 13.79 -6.43 4.04
CA SER A 68 14.77 -7.30 3.39
C SER A 68 14.18 -8.22 2.32
N ALA A 69 12.85 -8.36 2.27
CA ALA A 69 12.16 -9.16 1.26
C ALA A 69 11.89 -8.40 -0.06
N ARG A 70 12.33 -7.14 -0.14
CA ARG A 70 12.30 -6.30 -1.35
C ARG A 70 13.61 -6.46 -2.12
#